data_AF-A0A2B4SQR8-F1
#
_entry.id   AF-A0A2B4SQR8-F1
#
_cell.length_a   1.000
_cell.length_b   1.000
_cell.length_c   1.000
_cell.angle_alpha   90.00
_cell.angle_beta   90.00
_cell.angle_gamma   90.00
#
_symmetry.space_group_name_H-M   'P 1'
#
loop_
_entity.id
_entity.type
_entity.pdbx_description
1 polymer ?
#
loop_
_entity_poly.entity_id
_entity_poly.type
_entity_poly.pdbx_seq_one_letter_code
_entity_poly.pdbx_strand_id
1 'polypeptide(L)'
;MVIYQGILLMETYVNKPTKSDIDVTYVRTVQFPAVTICNLNIIRRSKISSFADAKAIVNTFDSFIEREPPPSGHGDKGHGDKGHGDKGQEGQGANQSSSSSLSSSSSSTSFGPLDKQKEAMKESLKIDNSHAEEHISLSNVTVDEQAYAEDLILSTLAKQNISDLMDAGHKFHELVFRCNWKDFSCKSGDFLKYWKRTWNWRYGNCYTFNSGAKEDGKKTPVLTSTKPGQKYGNDCYNFPHSLTLDLFVNQDEYIPSISQEAGVRVLLTPQRSIPFPVDEGFTVSPGFSTSIGLRQLHIVRVDPFKNGSCYGRDTLEEFSVYKRFKGSKYSVQAELLVGNLASEQLHVSTSTAAKHDILQA
;
A
#
# COMPACT_ATOMS: atom_id res chain seq x y z
N MET A 1 -41.69 17.49 44.75
CA MET A 1 -40.37 18.14 44.68
C MET A 1 -39.23 17.17 45.01
N VAL A 2 -39.19 16.58 46.21
CA VAL A 2 -38.10 15.65 46.61
C VAL A 2 -38.04 14.37 45.77
N ILE A 3 -39.18 13.74 45.45
CA ILE A 3 -39.23 12.51 44.63
C ILE A 3 -38.69 12.77 43.22
N TYR A 4 -39.06 13.91 42.61
CA TYR A 4 -38.58 14.30 41.29
C TYR A 4 -37.06 14.54 41.26
N GLN A 5 -36.53 15.23 42.27
CA GLN A 5 -35.08 15.41 42.42
C GLN A 5 -34.35 14.07 42.66
N GLY A 6 -34.96 13.15 43.42
CA GLY A 6 -34.45 11.80 43.64
C GLY A 6 -34.38 10.97 42.35
N ILE A 7 -35.43 11.01 41.51
CA ILE A 7 -35.46 10.35 40.20
C ILE A 7 -34.34 10.91 39.30
N LEU A 8 -34.19 12.24 39.24
CA LEU A 8 -33.17 12.90 38.42
C LEU A 8 -31.74 12.51 38.84
N LEU A 9 -31.47 12.44 40.15
CA LEU A 9 -30.17 12.01 40.68
C LEU A 9 -29.91 10.53 40.38
N MET A 10 -30.92 9.68 40.51
CA MET A 10 -30.82 8.26 40.17
C MET A 10 -30.54 8.06 38.68
N GLU A 11 -31.23 8.79 37.81
CA GLU A 11 -31.03 8.78 36.36
C GLU A 11 -29.60 9.23 36.00
N THR A 12 -29.12 10.32 36.61
CA THR A 12 -27.74 10.80 36.43
C THR A 12 -26.71 9.78 36.87
N TYR A 13 -26.95 9.09 38.00
CA TYR A 13 -26.06 8.04 38.51
C TYR A 13 -26.02 6.80 37.59
N VAL A 14 -27.17 6.38 37.06
CA VAL A 14 -27.27 5.24 36.13
C VAL A 14 -26.64 5.57 34.78
N ASN A 15 -26.75 6.81 34.30
CA ASN A 15 -26.16 7.26 33.04
C ASN A 15 -24.63 7.38 33.06
N LYS A 16 -24.00 7.40 34.25
CA LYS A 16 -22.54 7.42 34.46
C LYS A 16 -21.80 8.42 33.53
N PRO A 17 -22.12 9.72 33.59
CA PRO A 17 -21.48 10.71 32.73
C PRO A 17 -19.96 10.73 32.95
N THR A 18 -19.20 10.89 31.86
CA THR A 18 -17.74 10.96 31.89
C THR A 18 -17.27 12.39 31.58
N LYS A 19 -16.06 12.74 32.05
CA LYS A 19 -15.43 14.03 31.77
C LYS A 19 -14.08 13.80 31.08
N SER A 20 -13.79 14.60 30.06
CA SER A 20 -12.47 14.63 29.41
C SER A 20 -11.57 15.65 30.10
N ASP A 21 -10.33 15.26 30.37
CA ASP A 21 -9.28 16.13 30.86
C ASP A 21 -8.15 16.16 29.81
N ILE A 22 -7.60 17.34 29.54
CA ILE A 22 -6.58 17.56 28.52
C ILE A 22 -5.39 18.21 29.20
N ASP A 23 -4.29 17.47 29.25
CA ASP A 23 -3.02 17.94 29.80
C ASP A 23 -1.91 17.83 28.76
N VAL A 24 -1.01 18.82 28.75
CA VAL A 24 0.18 18.84 27.88
C VAL A 24 1.39 18.63 28.75
N THR A 25 1.86 17.38 28.81
CA THR A 25 3.02 17.01 29.63
C THR A 25 4.30 16.99 28.80
N TYR A 26 5.36 17.58 29.36
CA TYR A 26 6.71 17.41 28.82
C TYR A 26 7.38 16.21 29.48
N VAL A 27 7.41 15.09 28.77
CA VAL A 27 8.03 13.86 29.27
C VAL A 27 9.53 13.87 28.92
N ARG A 28 10.38 13.67 29.93
CA ARG A 28 11.86 13.66 29.75
C ARG A 28 12.34 12.56 28.81
N THR A 29 11.63 11.43 28.74
CA THR A 29 11.98 10.28 27.92
C THR A 29 10.72 9.71 27.31
N VAL A 30 10.65 9.67 25.99
CA VAL A 30 9.52 9.14 25.23
C VAL A 30 9.99 7.92 24.44
N GLN A 31 9.13 6.91 24.30
CA GLN A 31 9.40 5.81 23.38
C GLN A 31 9.40 6.35 21.96
N PHE A 32 10.51 6.16 21.23
CA PHE A 32 10.54 6.55 19.83
C PHE A 32 9.52 5.69 19.07
N PRO A 33 8.72 6.23 18.15
CA PRO A 33 7.69 5.44 17.47
C PRO A 33 8.30 4.30 16.66
N ALA A 34 7.46 3.34 16.29
CA ALA A 34 7.79 2.40 15.23
C ALA A 34 7.70 3.14 13.88
N VAL A 35 8.76 3.07 13.09
CA VAL A 35 8.84 3.74 11.77
C VAL A 35 8.87 2.67 10.70
N THR A 36 7.76 2.52 9.98
CA THR A 36 7.61 1.57 8.89
C THR A 36 7.83 2.27 7.56
N ILE A 37 8.63 1.65 6.69
CA ILE A 37 8.99 2.18 5.37
C ILE A 37 8.73 1.08 4.36
N CYS A 38 7.93 1.41 3.35
CA CYS A 38 7.66 0.52 2.24
C CYS A 38 8.04 1.23 0.93
N ASN A 39 8.56 0.48 -0.04
CA ASN A 39 8.74 1.01 -1.39
C ASN A 39 7.35 1.12 -2.07
N LEU A 40 7.12 2.15 -2.89
CA LEU A 40 5.89 2.24 -3.69
C LEU A 40 5.85 1.26 -4.87
N ASN A 41 6.94 0.51 -5.07
CA ASN A 41 7.00 -0.62 -5.98
C ASN A 41 6.94 -1.95 -5.20
N ILE A 42 5.89 -2.74 -5.44
CA ILE A 42 5.61 -4.00 -4.75
C ILE A 42 6.67 -5.09 -4.99
N ILE A 43 7.09 -5.30 -6.24
CA ILE A 43 8.10 -6.29 -6.64
C ILE A 43 9.07 -5.69 -7.65
N ARG A 44 10.31 -6.14 -7.60
CA ARG A 44 11.33 -5.67 -8.56
C ARG A 44 11.02 -6.19 -9.96
N ARG A 45 11.12 -5.32 -10.97
CA ARG A 45 10.91 -5.64 -12.40
C ARG A 45 11.75 -6.85 -12.81
N SER A 46 13.00 -6.94 -12.37
CA SER A 46 13.89 -8.07 -12.64
C SER A 46 13.42 -9.41 -12.06
N LYS A 47 12.45 -9.40 -11.14
CA LYS A 47 11.86 -10.59 -10.51
C LYS A 47 10.46 -10.93 -10.99
N ILE A 48 9.85 -10.13 -11.88
CA ILE A 48 8.54 -10.45 -12.46
C ILE A 48 8.54 -11.79 -13.21
N SER A 49 9.69 -12.20 -13.76
CA SER A 49 9.83 -13.47 -14.47
C SER A 49 9.60 -14.71 -13.62
N SER A 50 9.66 -14.57 -12.29
CA SER A 50 9.32 -15.65 -11.36
C SER A 50 7.81 -15.93 -11.30
N PHE A 51 6.98 -15.01 -11.83
CA PHE A 51 5.52 -15.10 -11.80
C PHE A 51 4.98 -15.07 -13.24
N ALA A 52 4.83 -16.24 -13.86
CA ALA A 52 4.49 -16.38 -15.28
C ALA A 52 3.19 -15.64 -15.67
N ASP A 53 2.14 -15.81 -14.87
CA ASP A 53 0.84 -15.17 -15.11
C ASP A 53 0.93 -13.64 -15.03
N ALA A 54 1.58 -13.12 -13.98
CA ALA A 54 1.76 -11.67 -13.80
C ALA A 54 2.62 -11.08 -14.93
N LYS A 55 3.68 -11.79 -15.35
CA LYS A 55 4.52 -11.38 -16.49
C LYS A 55 3.73 -11.29 -17.79
N ALA A 56 2.86 -12.26 -18.06
CA ALA A 56 2.03 -12.26 -19.27
C ALA A 56 1.11 -11.04 -19.32
N ILE A 57 0.53 -10.67 -18.17
CA ILE A 57 -0.33 -9.49 -18.04
C ILE A 57 0.49 -8.20 -18.24
N VAL A 58 1.63 -8.05 -17.53
CA VAL A 58 2.53 -6.89 -17.66
C VAL A 58 2.94 -6.67 -19.12
N ASN A 59 3.43 -7.71 -19.80
CA ASN A 59 3.84 -7.61 -21.20
C ASN A 59 2.69 -7.18 -22.13
N THR A 60 1.47 -7.62 -21.82
CA THR A 60 0.29 -7.23 -22.60
C THR A 60 0.04 -5.74 -22.44
N PHE A 61 0.03 -5.23 -21.21
CA PHE A 61 -0.26 -3.80 -20.92
C PHE A 61 0.87 -2.85 -21.30
N ASP A 62 2.13 -3.22 -21.11
CA ASP A 62 3.26 -2.37 -21.52
C ASP A 62 3.24 -2.12 -23.04
N SER A 63 2.82 -3.11 -23.83
CA SER A 63 2.63 -2.96 -25.29
C SER A 63 1.47 -2.03 -25.69
N PHE A 64 0.53 -1.76 -24.78
CA PHE A 64 -0.53 -0.77 -24.98
C PHE A 64 -0.06 0.64 -24.60
N ILE A 65 0.71 0.77 -23.51
CA ILE A 65 1.27 2.06 -23.04
C ILE A 65 2.28 2.63 -24.05
N GLU A 66 3.07 1.78 -24.70
CA GLU A 66 4.09 2.21 -25.68
C GLU A 66 3.51 2.58 -27.07
N ARG A 67 2.18 2.52 -27.28
CA ARG A 67 1.59 2.98 -28.55
C ARG A 67 1.60 4.51 -28.61
N GLU A 68 2.42 5.06 -29.49
CA GLU A 68 2.34 6.48 -29.83
C GLU A 68 0.91 6.85 -30.27
N PRO A 69 0.40 8.04 -29.88
CA PRO A 69 -0.87 8.52 -30.38
C PRO A 69 -0.82 8.58 -31.92
N PRO A 70 -1.92 8.24 -32.62
CA PRO A 70 -1.93 8.28 -34.07
C PRO A 70 -1.55 9.68 -34.55
N PRO A 71 -0.74 9.80 -35.63
CA PRO A 71 -0.33 11.10 -36.14
C PRO A 71 -1.57 11.92 -36.46
N SER A 72 -1.64 13.13 -35.90
CA SER A 72 -2.72 14.08 -36.15
C SER A 72 -2.74 14.42 -37.65
N GLY A 73 -3.62 13.76 -38.40
CA GLY A 73 -3.89 14.04 -39.80
C GLY A 73 -4.64 15.35 -39.97
N HIS A 74 -3.93 16.48 -39.87
CA HIS A 74 -4.42 17.75 -40.38
C HIS A 74 -4.19 17.77 -41.89
N GLY A 75 -5.21 17.36 -42.64
CA GLY A 75 -5.30 17.63 -44.07
C GLY A 75 -5.65 19.10 -44.29
N ASP A 76 -4.64 19.96 -44.47
CA ASP A 76 -4.84 21.26 -45.08
C ASP A 76 -4.56 21.14 -46.59
N LYS A 77 -5.60 21.37 -47.39
CA LYS A 77 -5.51 21.44 -48.86
C LYS A 77 -5.10 22.85 -49.25
N GLY A 78 -3.79 23.10 -49.26
CA GLY A 78 -3.17 24.30 -49.84
C GLY A 78 -2.78 24.09 -51.31
N HIS A 79 -3.22 25.01 -52.16
CA HIS A 79 -3.17 25.01 -53.62
C HIS A 79 -1.82 25.53 -54.17
N GLY A 80 -1.16 24.73 -55.02
CA GLY A 80 -0.31 25.08 -56.18
C GLY A 80 0.90 26.04 -56.05
N ASP A 81 2.09 25.55 -56.46
CA ASP A 81 2.86 26.17 -57.56
C ASP A 81 3.89 25.18 -58.17
N LYS A 82 4.18 25.36 -59.46
CA LYS A 82 4.98 24.52 -60.35
C LYS A 82 6.49 24.74 -60.18
N GLY A 83 7.28 23.67 -60.32
CA GLY A 83 8.74 23.71 -60.50
C GLY A 83 9.23 22.46 -61.23
N HIS A 84 10.17 22.63 -62.16
CA HIS A 84 10.47 21.77 -63.31
C HIS A 84 11.84 21.06 -63.19
N GLY A 85 11.97 19.84 -63.76
CA GLY A 85 13.22 19.15 -64.14
C GLY A 85 13.87 18.27 -63.05
N ASP A 86 14.54 17.14 -63.30
CA ASP A 86 14.89 16.37 -64.50
C ASP A 86 15.34 14.94 -64.06
N LYS A 87 15.14 13.97 -64.96
CA LYS A 87 15.63 12.58 -65.17
C LYS A 87 16.35 11.75 -64.06
N GLY A 88 16.02 10.45 -64.08
CA GLY A 88 17.03 9.37 -64.10
C GLY A 88 16.67 7.99 -63.52
N GLN A 89 16.30 7.03 -64.40
CA GLN A 89 16.60 5.57 -64.41
C GLN A 89 16.24 4.67 -63.19
N GLU A 90 15.34 3.67 -63.30
CA GLU A 90 15.42 2.31 -63.91
C GLU A 90 15.80 1.18 -62.93
N GLY A 91 14.99 0.10 -62.91
CA GLY A 91 15.23 -1.21 -62.25
C GLY A 91 14.00 -1.72 -61.49
N GLN A 92 13.04 -2.43 -62.11
CA GLN A 92 12.95 -3.89 -62.37
C GLN A 92 12.82 -4.83 -61.15
N GLY A 93 11.67 -5.54 -61.09
CA GLY A 93 11.45 -6.88 -60.51
C GLY A 93 11.34 -6.95 -58.97
N ALA A 94 10.53 -7.78 -58.34
CA ALA A 94 9.61 -8.83 -58.78
C ALA A 94 8.69 -9.17 -57.59
N ASN A 95 7.51 -9.71 -57.92
CA ASN A 95 6.56 -10.34 -57.00
C ASN A 95 7.22 -11.37 -56.06
N GLN A 96 6.79 -11.40 -54.80
CA GLN A 96 6.57 -12.65 -54.10
C GLN A 96 5.56 -12.49 -52.97
N SER A 97 4.35 -12.96 -53.27
CA SER A 97 3.36 -13.42 -52.30
C SER A 97 3.96 -14.57 -51.48
N SER A 98 4.02 -14.43 -50.17
CA SER A 98 4.19 -15.56 -49.27
C SER A 98 3.20 -15.45 -48.13
N SER A 99 2.08 -16.15 -48.33
CA SER A 99 1.24 -16.68 -47.28
C SER A 99 2.06 -17.58 -46.36
N SER A 100 2.09 -17.29 -45.07
CA SER A 100 2.47 -18.26 -44.05
C SER A 100 1.48 -18.19 -42.89
N SER A 101 0.50 -19.09 -42.99
CA SER A 101 -0.32 -19.61 -41.91
C SER A 101 0.50 -20.42 -40.91
N LEU A 102 -0.04 -20.51 -39.68
CA LEU A 102 0.30 -21.39 -38.56
C LEU A 102 1.52 -20.91 -37.73
N SER A 103 1.44 -20.84 -36.41
CA SER A 103 0.84 -21.85 -35.54
C SER A 103 0.41 -21.26 -34.19
N SER A 104 -0.79 -21.68 -33.79
CA SER A 104 -1.35 -21.60 -32.46
C SER A 104 -0.51 -22.45 -31.49
N SER A 105 0.27 -21.81 -30.63
CA SER A 105 0.71 -22.43 -29.38
C SER A 105 -0.27 -22.02 -28.27
N SER A 106 -1.28 -22.85 -28.08
CA SER A 106 -2.19 -22.81 -26.94
C SER A 106 -1.42 -23.10 -25.64
N SER A 107 -0.97 -22.05 -24.97
CA SER A 107 -0.73 -22.12 -23.52
C SER A 107 -2.04 -21.78 -22.84
N SER A 108 -2.60 -22.74 -22.11
CA SER A 108 -3.79 -22.59 -21.29
C SER A 108 -3.58 -21.55 -20.19
N THR A 109 -3.75 -20.28 -20.50
CA THR A 109 -4.01 -19.25 -19.50
C THR A 109 -5.47 -19.38 -19.10
N SER A 110 -5.75 -19.58 -17.82
CA SER A 110 -7.11 -19.69 -17.25
C SER A 110 -7.95 -18.40 -17.37
N PHE A 111 -7.53 -17.47 -18.21
CA PHE A 111 -8.07 -16.12 -18.33
C PHE A 111 -8.45 -15.91 -19.80
N GLY A 112 -9.74 -15.61 -20.04
CA GLY A 112 -10.25 -15.33 -21.37
C GLY A 112 -9.67 -14.05 -21.99
N PRO A 113 -10.06 -13.68 -23.22
CA PRO A 113 -9.61 -12.45 -23.88
C PRO A 113 -9.90 -11.21 -23.02
N LEU A 114 -8.94 -10.29 -22.92
CA LEU A 114 -8.97 -9.05 -22.13
C LEU A 114 -10.27 -8.25 -22.32
N ASP A 115 -10.79 -8.22 -23.55
CA ASP A 115 -12.01 -7.50 -23.90
C ASP A 115 -13.26 -8.07 -23.21
N LYS A 116 -13.35 -9.40 -23.03
CA LYS A 116 -14.51 -10.03 -22.38
C LYS A 116 -14.61 -9.67 -20.90
N GLN A 117 -13.47 -9.48 -20.22
CA GLN A 117 -13.46 -9.09 -18.81
C GLN A 117 -13.70 -7.60 -18.62
N LYS A 118 -13.21 -6.75 -19.53
CA LYS A 118 -13.56 -5.32 -19.57
C LYS A 118 -15.08 -5.13 -19.70
N GLU A 119 -15.73 -5.90 -20.58
CA GLU A 119 -17.19 -5.85 -20.73
C GLU A 119 -17.93 -6.37 -19.48
N ALA A 120 -17.44 -7.44 -18.84
CA ALA A 120 -18.01 -7.92 -17.58
C ALA A 120 -17.87 -6.90 -16.42
N MET A 121 -16.80 -6.11 -16.39
CA MET A 121 -16.61 -5.03 -15.41
C MET A 121 -17.55 -3.84 -15.67
N LYS A 122 -17.84 -3.53 -16.94
CA LYS A 122 -18.87 -2.53 -17.27
C LYS A 122 -20.25 -3.01 -16.82
N GLU A 123 -20.56 -4.29 -16.99
CA GLU A 123 -21.84 -4.89 -16.60
C GLU A 123 -22.03 -4.97 -15.08
N SER A 124 -20.94 -4.97 -14.29
CA SER A 124 -21.02 -4.99 -12.83
C SER A 124 -21.33 -3.63 -12.18
N LEU A 125 -21.28 -2.53 -12.95
CA LEU A 125 -21.66 -1.19 -12.48
C LEU A 125 -23.17 -1.11 -12.23
N LYS A 126 -23.56 -1.38 -10.98
CA LYS A 126 -24.94 -1.19 -10.50
C LYS A 126 -25.08 0.16 -9.84
N ILE A 127 -26.11 0.91 -10.21
CA ILE A 127 -26.47 2.17 -9.57
C ILE A 127 -27.68 1.90 -8.67
N ASP A 128 -27.59 2.33 -7.42
CA ASP A 128 -28.74 2.33 -6.53
C ASP A 128 -29.63 3.52 -6.83
N ASN A 129 -30.76 3.27 -7.49
CA ASN A 129 -31.75 4.27 -7.85
C ASN A 129 -32.93 4.29 -6.86
N SER A 130 -32.86 3.57 -5.74
CA SER A 130 -33.99 3.40 -4.80
C SER A 130 -34.51 4.73 -4.21
N HIS A 131 -33.66 5.76 -4.17
CA HIS A 131 -34.00 7.10 -3.64
C HIS A 131 -33.78 8.23 -4.66
N ALA A 132 -33.54 7.91 -5.93
CA ALA A 132 -33.29 8.90 -6.95
C ALA A 132 -34.60 9.36 -7.62
N GLU A 133 -34.74 10.66 -7.85
CA GLU A 133 -35.88 11.24 -8.58
C GLU A 133 -35.86 10.85 -10.08
N GLU A 134 -34.69 10.46 -10.60
CA GLU A 134 -34.50 9.99 -11.96
C GLU A 134 -33.69 8.69 -11.99
N HIS A 135 -34.15 7.73 -12.80
CA HIS A 135 -33.51 6.43 -12.93
C HIS A 135 -32.38 6.50 -13.97
N ILE A 136 -31.16 6.74 -13.51
CA ILE A 136 -29.99 6.88 -14.38
C ILE A 136 -29.39 5.50 -14.67
N SER A 137 -28.95 5.28 -15.91
CA SER A 137 -28.13 4.13 -16.30
C SER A 137 -26.84 4.60 -16.97
N LEU A 138 -25.72 3.98 -16.62
CA LEU A 138 -24.40 4.29 -17.16
C LEU A 138 -24.06 3.28 -18.28
N SER A 139 -24.53 3.55 -19.50
CA SER A 139 -24.33 2.64 -20.65
C SER A 139 -23.09 2.94 -21.50
N ASN A 140 -22.54 4.16 -21.40
CA ASN A 140 -21.38 4.60 -22.18
C ASN A 140 -20.20 4.96 -21.26
N VAL A 141 -19.66 3.95 -20.57
CA VAL A 141 -18.51 4.10 -19.66
C VAL A 141 -17.28 3.42 -20.24
N THR A 142 -16.14 4.08 -20.14
CA THR A 142 -14.82 3.52 -20.46
C THR A 142 -14.15 2.96 -19.21
N VAL A 143 -13.43 1.86 -19.36
CA VAL A 143 -12.62 1.28 -18.27
C VAL A 143 -11.26 1.97 -18.29
N ASP A 144 -10.77 2.39 -17.12
CA ASP A 144 -9.37 2.79 -16.96
C ASP A 144 -8.49 1.55 -17.11
N GLU A 145 -7.78 1.47 -18.24
CA GLU A 145 -6.95 0.31 -18.58
C GLU A 145 -5.81 0.10 -17.60
N GLN A 146 -5.26 1.18 -17.05
CA GLN A 146 -4.15 1.12 -16.11
C GLN A 146 -4.62 0.62 -14.74
N ALA A 147 -5.75 1.15 -14.24
CA ALA A 147 -6.35 0.67 -12.99
C ALA A 147 -6.78 -0.80 -13.09
N TYR A 148 -7.31 -1.21 -14.24
CA TYR A 148 -7.68 -2.59 -14.52
C TYR A 148 -6.45 -3.52 -14.61
N ALA A 149 -5.36 -3.06 -15.24
CA ALA A 149 -4.09 -3.79 -15.27
C ALA A 149 -3.54 -4.01 -13.86
N GLU A 150 -3.54 -2.96 -13.04
CA GLU A 150 -3.07 -3.00 -11.66
C GLU A 150 -3.86 -4.03 -10.85
N ASP A 151 -5.20 -3.98 -10.88
CA ASP A 151 -6.05 -4.94 -10.17
C ASP A 151 -5.81 -6.38 -10.64
N LEU A 152 -5.69 -6.60 -11.95
CA LEU A 152 -5.45 -7.93 -12.51
C LEU A 152 -4.09 -8.50 -12.10
N ILE A 153 -3.04 -7.67 -12.08
CA ILE A 153 -1.70 -8.08 -11.65
C ILE A 153 -1.70 -8.35 -10.15
N LEU A 154 -2.27 -7.47 -9.34
CA LEU A 154 -2.35 -7.64 -7.89
C LEU A 154 -3.14 -8.90 -7.51
N SER A 155 -4.26 -9.18 -8.18
CA SER A 155 -5.06 -10.40 -7.96
C SER A 155 -4.31 -11.68 -8.31
N THR A 156 -3.40 -11.60 -9.29
CA THR A 156 -2.56 -12.72 -9.70
C THR A 156 -1.41 -12.94 -8.72
N LEU A 157 -0.77 -11.86 -8.25
CA LEU A 157 0.26 -11.92 -7.23
C LEU A 157 -0.28 -12.41 -5.89
N ALA A 158 -1.51 -12.05 -5.53
CA ALA A 158 -2.17 -12.50 -4.30
C ALA A 158 -2.27 -14.03 -4.20
N LYS A 159 -2.34 -14.74 -5.33
CA LYS A 159 -2.40 -16.22 -5.35
C LYS A 159 -1.05 -16.90 -5.05
N GLN A 160 0.04 -16.16 -5.06
CA GLN A 160 1.39 -16.67 -4.85
C GLN A 160 1.71 -16.81 -3.36
N ASN A 161 2.74 -17.60 -3.04
CA ASN A 161 3.20 -17.69 -1.66
C ASN A 161 3.88 -16.39 -1.22
N ILE A 162 3.58 -15.95 0.01
CA ILE A 162 4.17 -14.72 0.59
C ILE A 162 5.69 -14.79 0.63
N SER A 163 6.30 -15.97 0.86
CA SER A 163 7.77 -16.09 0.88
C SER A 163 8.39 -15.72 -0.47
N ASP A 164 7.82 -16.23 -1.56
CA ASP A 164 8.32 -15.97 -2.92
C ASP A 164 8.16 -14.50 -3.29
N LEU A 165 7.03 -13.91 -2.90
CA LEU A 165 6.76 -12.47 -3.05
C LEU A 165 7.76 -11.61 -2.27
N MET A 166 8.02 -11.95 -1.00
CA MET A 166 9.02 -11.27 -0.17
C MET A 166 10.44 -11.41 -0.75
N ASP A 167 10.71 -12.50 -1.47
CA ASP A 167 11.99 -12.69 -2.14
C ASP A 167 12.14 -11.87 -3.42
N ALA A 168 11.05 -11.67 -4.15
CA ALA A 168 10.96 -10.79 -5.31
C ALA A 168 10.99 -9.30 -4.94
N GLY A 169 10.47 -8.92 -3.78
CA GLY A 169 10.42 -7.53 -3.31
C GLY A 169 11.79 -6.88 -3.06
N HIS A 170 11.77 -5.56 -2.88
CA HIS A 170 12.94 -4.74 -2.54
C HIS A 170 13.61 -5.21 -1.26
N LYS A 171 14.95 -5.24 -1.24
CA LYS A 171 15.72 -5.76 -0.09
C LYS A 171 16.07 -4.65 0.90
N PHE A 172 16.25 -5.02 2.17
CA PHE A 172 16.56 -4.07 3.25
C PHE A 172 17.81 -3.23 2.96
N HIS A 173 18.91 -3.90 2.60
CA HIS A 173 20.20 -3.26 2.39
C HIS A 173 20.24 -2.37 1.14
N GLU A 174 19.31 -2.59 0.20
CA GLU A 174 19.10 -1.81 -1.01
C GLU A 174 18.23 -0.58 -0.70
N LEU A 175 17.04 -0.79 -0.12
CA LEU A 175 16.10 0.29 0.18
C LEU A 175 16.62 1.26 1.25
N VAL A 176 17.17 0.74 2.35
CA VAL A 176 17.76 1.55 3.43
C VAL A 176 19.25 1.69 3.14
N PHE A 177 19.61 2.74 2.38
CA PHE A 177 20.99 3.01 1.99
C PHE A 177 21.84 3.41 3.20
N ARG A 178 21.38 4.39 3.98
CA ARG A 178 22.01 4.85 5.23
C ARG A 178 20.99 4.89 6.37
N CYS A 179 21.41 4.49 7.57
CA CYS A 179 20.61 4.58 8.78
C CYS A 179 21.46 5.13 9.92
N ASN A 180 21.07 6.26 10.48
CA ASN A 180 21.69 6.86 11.66
C ASN A 180 20.63 6.99 12.77
N TRP A 181 20.91 6.36 13.90
CA TRP A 181 20.17 6.51 15.14
C TRP A 181 21.14 6.95 16.23
N LYS A 182 21.02 8.20 16.69
CA LYS A 182 21.91 8.79 17.70
C LYS A 182 23.40 8.66 17.37
N ASP A 183 23.77 8.90 16.12
CA ASP A 183 25.13 8.74 15.57
C ASP A 183 25.66 7.31 15.48
N PHE A 184 24.81 6.32 15.73
CA PHE A 184 25.14 4.92 15.47
C PHE A 184 24.49 4.45 14.17
N SER A 185 25.25 3.67 13.39
CA SER A 185 24.71 2.98 12.23
C SER A 185 23.65 1.97 12.68
N CYS A 186 22.40 2.20 12.30
CA CYS A 186 21.30 1.28 12.54
C CYS A 186 21.06 0.29 11.38
N LYS A 187 22.00 0.21 10.43
CA LYS A 187 21.97 -0.73 9.29
C LYS A 187 22.77 -2.01 9.55
N SER A 188 23.56 -2.07 10.63
CA SER A 188 24.47 -3.19 10.90
C SER A 188 24.56 -3.53 12.39
N GLY A 189 25.18 -4.68 12.70
CA GLY A 189 25.42 -5.12 14.06
C GLY A 189 24.12 -5.39 14.84
N ASP A 190 24.15 -5.09 16.15
CA ASP A 190 23.02 -5.35 17.04
C ASP A 190 21.77 -4.53 16.73
N PHE A 191 21.92 -3.39 16.05
CA PHE A 191 20.77 -2.57 15.65
C PHE A 191 19.86 -3.25 14.62
N LEU A 192 20.35 -4.23 13.87
CA LEU A 192 19.51 -5.03 12.97
C LEU A 192 18.37 -5.74 13.71
N LYS A 193 18.52 -6.02 15.01
CA LYS A 193 17.49 -6.64 15.86
C LYS A 193 16.27 -5.75 16.08
N TYR A 194 16.38 -4.44 15.80
CA TYR A 194 15.29 -3.47 15.91
C TYR A 194 14.53 -3.29 14.61
N TRP A 195 14.98 -3.91 13.51
CA TRP A 195 14.28 -3.93 12.24
C TRP A 195 13.42 -5.19 12.14
N LYS A 196 12.18 -5.02 11.69
CA LYS A 196 11.24 -6.10 11.38
C LYS A 196 10.82 -6.00 9.92
N ARG A 197 10.87 -7.10 9.18
CA ARG A 197 10.35 -7.17 7.81
C ARG A 197 8.91 -7.68 7.82
N THR A 198 8.04 -7.07 7.04
CA THR A 198 6.67 -7.53 6.80
C THR A 198 6.31 -7.40 5.32
N TRP A 199 5.39 -8.24 4.85
CA TRP A 199 4.81 -8.12 3.52
C TRP A 199 3.51 -7.32 3.58
N ASN A 200 3.35 -6.36 2.68
CA ASN A 200 2.10 -5.66 2.42
C ASN A 200 1.69 -5.92 0.96
N TRP A 201 0.40 -6.18 0.73
CA TRP A 201 -0.11 -6.53 -0.59
C TRP A 201 0.00 -5.39 -1.63
N ARG A 202 0.05 -4.12 -1.20
CA ARG A 202 0.16 -2.96 -2.09
C ARG A 202 1.61 -2.50 -2.28
N TYR A 203 2.41 -2.56 -1.21
CA TYR A 203 3.76 -1.98 -1.19
C TYR A 203 4.90 -3.01 -1.07
N GLY A 204 4.56 -4.31 -1.04
CA GLY A 204 5.54 -5.40 -0.98
C GLY A 204 6.29 -5.45 0.35
N ASN A 205 7.63 -5.51 0.28
CA ASN A 205 8.45 -5.54 1.49
C ASN A 205 8.44 -4.18 2.22
N CYS A 206 7.95 -4.21 3.45
CA CYS A 206 8.06 -3.11 4.39
C CYS A 206 9.07 -3.42 5.49
N TYR A 207 9.79 -2.40 5.95
CA TYR A 207 10.77 -2.49 7.03
C TYR A 207 10.38 -1.54 8.15
N THR A 208 10.16 -2.10 9.34
CA THR A 208 9.78 -1.34 10.54
C THR A 208 10.94 -1.26 11.50
N PHE A 209 11.43 -0.05 11.75
CA PHE A 209 12.36 0.25 12.82
C PHE A 209 11.62 0.39 14.15
N ASN A 210 12.20 -0.14 15.23
CA ASN A 210 11.72 0.02 16.60
C ASN A 210 10.26 -0.45 16.83
N SER A 211 9.89 -1.57 16.21
CA SER A 211 8.55 -2.17 16.30
C SER A 211 8.17 -2.68 17.71
N GLY A 212 9.15 -2.93 18.57
CA GLY A 212 8.96 -3.53 19.90
C GLY A 212 8.66 -5.04 19.90
N ALA A 213 8.74 -5.70 18.74
CA ALA A 213 8.63 -7.15 18.63
C ALA A 213 9.45 -7.69 17.44
N LYS A 214 10.07 -8.85 17.60
CA LYS A 214 10.77 -9.56 16.51
C LYS A 214 9.77 -10.24 15.57
N GLU A 215 10.29 -10.81 14.48
CA GLU A 215 9.51 -11.64 13.54
C GLU A 215 8.88 -12.87 14.22
N ASP A 216 9.52 -13.45 15.24
CA ASP A 216 8.98 -14.56 16.03
C ASP A 216 7.87 -14.13 17.02
N GLY A 217 7.61 -12.83 17.14
CA GLY A 217 6.63 -12.25 18.06
C GLY A 217 7.16 -11.98 19.47
N LYS A 218 8.42 -12.30 19.78
CA LYS A 218 9.01 -11.98 21.07
C LYS A 218 9.17 -10.48 21.24
N LYS A 219 8.76 -9.99 22.42
CA LYS A 219 8.90 -8.59 22.82
C LYS A 219 10.39 -8.21 22.80
N THR A 220 10.70 -7.07 22.20
CA THR A 220 12.05 -6.51 22.12
C THR A 220 12.08 -5.19 22.89
N PRO A 221 13.19 -4.84 23.55
CA PRO A 221 13.35 -3.51 24.12
C PRO A 221 13.05 -2.42 23.09
N VAL A 222 12.52 -1.30 23.55
CA VAL A 222 12.10 -0.18 22.70
C VAL A 222 13.11 0.95 22.85
N LEU A 223 13.58 1.49 21.73
CA LEU A 223 14.46 2.64 21.73
C LEU A 223 13.69 3.91 22.13
N THR A 224 14.31 4.75 22.93
CA THR A 224 13.70 5.96 23.48
C THR A 224 14.42 7.22 23.00
N SER A 225 13.68 8.33 22.93
CA SER A 225 14.19 9.67 22.71
C SER A 225 14.05 10.49 23.99
N THR A 226 15.11 11.21 24.36
CA THR A 226 15.18 11.99 25.62
C THR A 226 15.19 13.50 25.40
N LYS A 227 15.37 13.95 24.15
CA LYS A 227 15.31 15.36 23.80
C LYS A 227 14.62 15.53 22.43
N PRO A 228 13.82 16.58 22.24
CA PRO A 228 13.29 16.93 20.93
C PRO A 228 14.37 17.54 20.03
N GLY A 229 14.24 17.37 18.71
CA GLY A 229 15.08 18.01 17.69
C GLY A 229 16.08 17.08 16.98
N GLN A 230 16.48 17.48 15.77
CA GLN A 230 17.43 16.76 14.90
C GLN A 230 18.89 17.03 15.31
N LYS A 231 19.22 18.26 15.71
CA LYS A 231 20.42 18.69 16.45
C LYS A 231 20.03 19.92 17.25
N TYR A 232 20.41 20.01 18.52
CA TYR A 232 20.11 21.18 19.35
C TYR A 232 21.41 21.95 19.65
N GLY A 233 21.57 23.11 18.99
CA GLY A 233 22.65 24.06 19.27
C GLY A 233 24.02 23.74 18.65
N ASN A 234 24.98 24.60 18.96
CA ASN A 234 26.41 24.54 18.61
C ASN A 234 27.25 23.74 19.61
N ASP A 235 26.59 22.99 20.50
CA ASP A 235 27.24 22.32 21.63
C ASP A 235 27.69 20.91 21.23
N CYS A 236 28.99 20.67 21.22
CA CYS A 236 29.63 19.42 20.79
C CYS A 236 29.25 18.18 21.64
N TYR A 237 28.46 18.36 22.71
CA TYR A 237 27.95 17.29 23.58
C TYR A 237 26.47 16.92 23.36
N ASN A 238 25.78 17.52 22.37
CA ASN A 238 24.39 17.19 22.04
C ASN A 238 24.30 16.29 20.79
N PHE A 239 24.17 14.98 21.04
CA PHE A 239 23.92 13.99 19.99
C PHE A 239 22.49 14.12 19.41
N PRO A 240 22.28 13.87 18.10
CA PRO A 240 20.95 13.81 17.50
C PRO A 240 20.07 12.81 18.24
N HIS A 241 18.83 13.17 18.58
CA HIS A 241 17.85 12.24 19.14
C HIS A 241 16.81 11.79 18.09
N SER A 242 17.19 11.89 16.82
CA SER A 242 16.37 11.59 15.65
C SER A 242 16.85 10.33 14.92
N LEU A 243 15.92 9.73 14.18
CA LEU A 243 16.24 8.74 13.15
C LEU A 243 16.50 9.50 11.84
N THR A 244 17.65 9.27 11.22
CA THR A 244 17.98 9.81 9.89
C THR A 244 18.21 8.67 8.92
N LEU A 245 17.51 8.70 7.80
CA LEU A 245 17.55 7.66 6.79
C LEU A 245 17.86 8.25 5.42
N ASP A 246 18.75 7.58 4.68
CA ASP A 246 18.86 7.80 3.24
C ASP A 246 18.29 6.56 2.57
N LEU A 247 17.35 6.77 1.67
CA LEU A 247 16.58 5.69 1.05
C LEU A 247 16.90 5.65 -0.44
N PHE A 248 17.06 4.45 -0.98
CA PHE A 248 17.26 4.20 -2.41
C PHE A 248 16.12 3.35 -2.94
N VAL A 249 15.17 3.98 -3.63
CA VAL A 249 13.95 3.31 -4.14
C VAL A 249 14.21 2.43 -5.36
N ASN A 250 15.32 2.65 -6.08
CA ASN A 250 15.66 1.97 -7.33
C ASN A 250 14.53 2.04 -8.39
N GLN A 251 14.34 3.22 -9.00
CA GLN A 251 13.25 3.47 -9.97
C GLN A 251 13.36 2.59 -11.23
N ASP A 252 14.55 2.13 -11.60
CA ASP A 252 14.76 1.24 -12.75
C ASP A 252 14.08 -0.12 -12.57
N GLU A 253 13.85 -0.53 -11.32
CA GLU A 253 13.14 -1.77 -10.96
C GLU A 253 11.62 -1.60 -10.88
N TYR A 254 11.06 -0.43 -11.20
CA TYR A 254 9.61 -0.19 -11.16
C TYR A 254 8.91 -0.80 -12.35
N ILE A 255 7.69 -1.30 -12.19
CA ILE A 255 6.90 -1.88 -13.28
C ILE A 255 5.86 -0.85 -13.72
N PRO A 256 5.92 -0.29 -14.95
CA PRO A 256 5.07 0.83 -15.37
C PRO A 256 3.57 0.58 -15.21
N SER A 257 3.11 -0.64 -15.50
CA SER A 257 1.69 -1.02 -15.43
C SER A 257 1.12 -1.12 -13.99
N ILE A 258 1.95 -1.07 -12.93
CA ILE A 258 1.49 -1.15 -11.52
C ILE A 258 2.14 -0.14 -10.56
N SER A 259 3.25 0.49 -10.94
CA SER A 259 4.03 1.39 -10.09
C SER A 259 3.95 2.83 -10.60
N GLN A 260 2.79 3.46 -10.40
CA GLN A 260 2.52 4.82 -10.90
C GLN A 260 3.26 5.92 -10.13
N GLU A 261 3.60 5.67 -8.87
CA GLU A 261 4.23 6.64 -7.98
C GLU A 261 5.63 6.18 -7.58
N ALA A 262 6.63 7.05 -7.78
CA ALA A 262 7.99 6.84 -7.28
C ALA A 262 8.17 7.42 -5.88
N GLY A 263 8.75 6.65 -4.96
CA GLY A 263 8.96 7.08 -3.58
C GLY A 263 8.79 5.96 -2.57
N VAL A 264 8.62 6.37 -1.31
CA VAL A 264 8.37 5.47 -0.19
C VAL A 264 7.12 5.86 0.56
N ARG A 265 6.41 4.86 1.07
CA ARG A 265 5.34 5.03 2.04
C ARG A 265 5.93 4.96 3.45
N VAL A 266 5.73 5.99 4.25
CA VAL A 266 6.16 6.07 5.65
C VAL A 266 4.95 5.97 6.55
N LEU A 267 5.02 5.09 7.55
CA LEU A 267 3.98 4.90 8.55
C LEU A 267 4.60 4.97 9.95
N LEU A 268 3.97 5.75 10.82
CA LEU A 268 4.40 5.97 12.20
C LEU A 268 3.35 5.39 13.15
N THR A 269 3.74 4.44 13.99
CA THR A 269 2.82 3.78 14.90
C THR A 269 3.39 3.59 16.31
N PRO A 270 2.54 3.32 17.31
CA PRO A 270 2.99 2.77 18.58
C PRO A 270 3.66 1.39 18.41
N GLN A 271 4.42 0.96 19.40
CA GLN A 271 5.03 -0.38 19.38
C GLN A 271 3.98 -1.48 19.41
N ARG A 272 4.31 -2.57 18.73
CA ARG A 272 3.46 -3.77 18.62
C ARG A 272 2.08 -3.45 18.04
N SER A 273 1.94 -2.42 17.20
CA SER A 273 0.73 -2.22 16.41
C SER A 273 0.76 -3.10 15.14
N ILE A 274 -0.40 -3.29 14.52
CA ILE A 274 -0.48 -3.80 13.15
C ILE A 274 -0.24 -2.62 12.21
N PRO A 275 0.65 -2.74 11.20
CA PRO A 275 0.91 -1.65 10.28
C PRO A 275 -0.13 -1.60 9.14
N PHE A 276 -0.85 -0.48 9.01
CA PHE A 276 -1.78 -0.21 7.92
C PHE A 276 -1.26 0.92 7.01
N PRO A 277 -0.20 0.67 6.20
CA PRO A 277 0.46 1.74 5.43
C PRO A 277 -0.40 2.36 4.33
N VAL A 278 -1.43 1.65 3.86
CA VAL A 278 -2.38 2.17 2.86
C VAL A 278 -3.22 3.27 3.50
N ASP A 279 -3.82 2.99 4.66
CA ASP A 279 -4.77 3.89 5.34
C ASP A 279 -4.09 5.02 6.13
N GLU A 280 -3.03 4.69 6.89
CA GLU A 280 -2.42 5.62 7.87
C GLU A 280 -1.06 6.18 7.42
N GLY A 281 -0.51 5.67 6.31
CA GLY A 281 0.78 6.12 5.80
C GLY A 281 0.75 7.51 5.16
N PHE A 282 1.92 8.09 4.96
CA PHE A 282 2.12 9.23 4.06
C PHE A 282 3.26 8.94 3.09
N THR A 283 3.22 9.59 1.92
CA THR A 283 4.19 9.35 0.85
C THR A 283 5.34 10.36 0.95
N VAL A 284 6.57 9.89 0.73
CA VAL A 284 7.77 10.71 0.62
C VAL A 284 8.39 10.51 -0.75
N SER A 285 8.46 11.60 -1.51
CA SER A 285 9.04 11.63 -2.86
C SER A 285 10.56 11.51 -2.83
N PRO A 286 11.17 10.87 -3.84
CA PRO A 286 12.61 10.87 -4.01
C PRO A 286 13.12 12.26 -4.45
N GLY A 287 14.42 12.50 -4.32
CA GLY A 287 15.07 13.73 -4.79
C GLY A 287 15.06 14.92 -3.82
N PHE A 288 14.34 14.82 -2.69
CA PHE A 288 14.28 15.86 -1.67
C PHE A 288 14.59 15.30 -0.28
N SER A 289 14.98 16.19 0.64
CA SER A 289 15.10 15.86 2.07
C SER A 289 13.82 16.25 2.80
N THR A 290 13.15 15.27 3.41
CA THR A 290 11.90 15.48 4.14
C THR A 290 12.14 15.41 5.64
N SER A 291 11.87 16.51 6.35
CA SER A 291 11.99 16.60 7.81
C SER A 291 10.63 16.43 8.47
N ILE A 292 10.51 15.45 9.37
CA ILE A 292 9.23 15.09 10.01
C ILE A 292 9.32 15.39 11.51
N GLY A 293 8.56 16.40 11.96
CA GLY A 293 8.37 16.69 13.38
C GLY A 293 7.16 15.93 13.94
N LEU A 294 7.30 15.35 15.14
CA LEU A 294 6.25 14.53 15.74
C LEU A 294 5.71 15.15 17.03
N ARG A 295 4.39 15.05 17.21
CA ARG A 295 3.69 15.33 18.47
C ARG A 295 2.85 14.12 18.83
N GLN A 296 3.12 13.51 19.98
CA GLN A 296 2.36 12.36 20.45
C GLN A 296 1.06 12.83 21.13
N LEU A 297 -0.06 12.26 20.69
CA LEU A 297 -1.36 12.37 21.36
C LEU A 297 -1.64 11.04 22.08
N HIS A 298 -1.91 11.10 23.38
CA HIS A 298 -2.24 9.92 24.18
C HIS A 298 -3.66 10.03 24.71
N ILE A 299 -4.53 9.11 24.31
CA ILE A 299 -5.95 9.09 24.69
C ILE A 299 -6.20 7.87 25.56
N VAL A 300 -6.66 8.10 26.79
CA VAL A 300 -7.12 7.04 27.69
C VAL A 300 -8.63 7.14 27.82
N ARG A 301 -9.33 6.05 27.51
CA ARG A 301 -10.78 5.95 27.67
C ARG A 301 -11.10 5.17 28.94
N VAL A 302 -12.16 5.59 29.62
CA VAL A 302 -12.75 4.83 30.74
C VAL A 302 -13.91 3.99 30.21
N ASP A 303 -14.12 2.82 30.80
CA ASP A 303 -15.34 2.03 30.62
C ASP A 303 -16.28 2.31 31.81
N PRO A 304 -17.20 3.30 31.71
CA PRO A 304 -18.05 3.70 32.82
C PRO A 304 -18.98 2.55 33.25
N PHE A 305 -19.47 1.75 32.29
CA PHE A 305 -20.41 0.67 32.56
C PHE A 305 -19.72 -0.64 32.99
N LYS A 306 -18.39 -0.73 32.84
CA LYS A 306 -17.60 -1.96 33.11
C LYS A 306 -18.17 -3.18 32.38
N ASN A 307 -18.76 -2.94 31.21
CA ASN A 307 -19.40 -3.97 30.39
C ASN A 307 -18.46 -4.51 29.31
N GLY A 308 -17.20 -4.06 29.27
CA GLY A 308 -16.23 -4.46 28.27
C GLY A 308 -16.32 -3.66 26.97
N SER A 309 -17.06 -2.54 26.95
CA SER A 309 -17.15 -1.66 25.77
C SER A 309 -15.81 -1.05 25.35
N CYS A 310 -14.85 -0.97 26.28
CA CYS A 310 -13.47 -0.59 26.00
C CYS A 310 -12.53 -1.67 26.56
N TYR A 311 -11.89 -2.43 25.68
CA TYR A 311 -10.90 -3.45 26.04
C TYR A 311 -9.54 -3.12 25.44
N GLY A 312 -8.50 -3.29 26.25
CA GLY A 312 -7.11 -3.21 25.81
C GLY A 312 -6.47 -4.57 25.99
N ARG A 313 -6.35 -5.36 24.92
CA ARG A 313 -5.65 -6.65 24.97
C ARG A 313 -4.22 -6.51 24.45
N ASP A 314 -3.27 -7.04 25.22
CA ASP A 314 -1.85 -7.00 24.87
C ASP A 314 -1.45 -8.09 23.85
N THR A 315 -2.42 -8.90 23.43
CA THR A 315 -2.31 -9.98 22.44
C THR A 315 -3.50 -9.96 21.48
N LEU A 316 -3.29 -10.41 20.25
CA LEU A 316 -4.36 -10.63 19.29
C LEU A 316 -5.21 -11.85 19.67
N GLU A 317 -6.47 -11.84 19.25
CA GLU A 317 -7.35 -13.01 19.38
C GLU A 317 -6.93 -14.12 18.43
N GLU A 318 -7.20 -15.38 18.81
CA GLU A 318 -6.79 -16.55 18.04
C GLU A 318 -7.39 -16.59 16.63
N PHE A 319 -8.63 -16.10 16.48
CA PHE A 319 -9.35 -16.07 15.22
C PHE A 319 -9.08 -14.79 14.39
N SER A 320 -8.23 -13.88 14.87
CA SER A 320 -7.88 -12.69 14.11
C SER A 320 -7.12 -13.06 12.84
N VAL A 321 -7.61 -12.61 11.69
CA VAL A 321 -6.93 -12.72 10.38
C VAL A 321 -5.51 -12.11 10.42
N TYR A 322 -5.26 -11.17 11.33
CA TYR A 322 -3.96 -10.53 11.55
C TYR A 322 -2.99 -11.31 12.43
N LYS A 323 -3.30 -12.57 12.82
CA LYS A 323 -2.40 -13.43 13.62
C LYS A 323 -1.01 -13.61 12.99
N ARG A 324 -0.89 -13.43 11.67
CA ARG A 324 0.40 -13.40 10.94
C ARG A 324 1.36 -12.34 11.48
N PHE A 325 0.84 -11.22 11.99
CA PHE A 325 1.61 -10.17 12.66
C PHE A 325 1.91 -10.56 14.12
N LYS A 326 2.77 -11.56 14.28
CA LYS A 326 3.18 -12.07 15.59
C LYS A 326 3.74 -10.96 16.48
N GLY A 327 3.34 -10.97 17.75
CA GLY A 327 3.76 -10.00 18.77
C GLY A 327 3.01 -8.67 18.73
N SER A 328 2.05 -8.48 17.82
CA SER A 328 1.19 -7.30 17.78
C SER A 328 0.07 -7.37 18.84
N LYS A 329 -0.40 -6.19 19.24
CA LYS A 329 -1.53 -5.96 20.12
C LYS A 329 -2.81 -5.79 19.32
N TYR A 330 -3.91 -5.85 20.05
CA TYR A 330 -5.22 -5.45 19.57
C TYR A 330 -5.22 -4.03 18.97
N SER A 331 -5.95 -3.87 17.86
CA SER A 331 -6.29 -2.59 17.25
C SER A 331 -7.73 -2.64 16.75
N VAL A 332 -8.48 -1.55 16.98
CA VAL A 332 -9.87 -1.39 16.51
C VAL A 332 -9.96 -1.54 14.99
N GLN A 333 -9.00 -0.97 14.27
CA GLN A 333 -8.93 -1.08 12.81
C GLN A 333 -8.76 -2.54 12.35
N ALA A 334 -7.98 -3.34 13.08
CA ALA A 334 -7.76 -4.75 12.77
C ALA A 334 -9.01 -5.61 13.03
N GLU A 335 -9.90 -5.21 13.92
CA GLU A 335 -11.14 -5.94 14.16
C GLU A 335 -12.26 -5.50 13.22
N LEU A 336 -12.45 -4.19 13.08
CA LEU A 336 -13.53 -3.62 12.27
C LEU A 336 -13.32 -3.78 10.77
N LEU A 337 -12.13 -3.45 10.25
CA LEU A 337 -11.93 -3.37 8.80
C LEU A 337 -11.87 -4.74 8.13
N VAL A 338 -11.41 -5.78 8.83
CA VAL A 338 -11.22 -7.08 8.19
C VAL A 338 -11.62 -8.26 9.07
N GLY A 339 -11.51 -8.23 10.40
CA GLY A 339 -11.90 -9.37 11.24
C GLY A 339 -13.32 -9.88 10.96
N ASN A 340 -14.32 -8.98 11.03
CA ASN A 340 -15.71 -9.33 10.80
C ASN A 340 -16.07 -9.39 9.31
N LEU A 341 -15.63 -8.42 8.51
CA LEU A 341 -15.90 -8.38 7.07
C LEU A 341 -15.31 -9.59 6.33
N ALA A 342 -14.07 -9.99 6.61
CA ALA A 342 -13.48 -11.18 6.01
C ALA A 342 -14.13 -12.48 6.51
N SER A 343 -14.46 -12.56 7.81
CA SER A 343 -15.12 -13.75 8.36
C SER A 343 -16.51 -13.95 7.75
N GLU A 344 -17.23 -12.86 7.50
CA GLU A 344 -18.54 -12.89 6.85
C GLU A 344 -18.41 -13.21 5.34
N GLN A 345 -17.42 -12.64 4.65
CA GLN A 345 -17.12 -13.00 3.25
C GLN A 345 -16.71 -14.48 3.10
N LEU A 346 -15.96 -15.06 4.06
CA LEU A 346 -15.63 -16.49 4.10
C LEU A 346 -16.86 -17.39 4.29
N HIS A 347 -17.88 -16.90 5.00
CA HIS A 347 -19.14 -17.63 5.22
C HIS A 347 -20.11 -17.51 4.04
N VAL A 348 -20.13 -16.35 3.36
CA VAL A 348 -21.07 -16.05 2.27
C VAL A 348 -20.53 -16.50 0.90
N SER A 349 -19.20 -16.61 0.74
CA SER A 349 -18.57 -16.84 -0.56
C SER A 349 -17.30 -17.69 -0.44
N THR A 350 -17.30 -18.88 -1.04
CA THR A 350 -16.07 -19.67 -1.30
C THR A 350 -15.26 -19.10 -2.49
N SER A 351 -15.64 -17.93 -3.02
CA SER A 351 -15.05 -17.37 -4.23
C SER A 351 -13.65 -16.80 -4.00
N THR A 352 -12.89 -16.74 -5.09
CA THR A 352 -11.54 -16.20 -5.13
C THR A 352 -11.47 -14.72 -4.73
N ALA A 353 -12.60 -13.98 -4.80
CA ALA A 353 -12.71 -12.59 -4.38
C ALA A 353 -12.69 -12.43 -2.84
N ALA A 354 -13.35 -13.33 -2.09
CA ALA A 354 -13.25 -13.33 -0.63
C ALA A 354 -11.82 -13.62 -0.16
N LYS A 355 -11.09 -14.50 -0.87
CA LYS A 355 -9.65 -14.70 -0.63
C LYS A 355 -8.81 -13.47 -1.00
N HIS A 356 -9.20 -12.72 -2.03
CA HIS A 356 -8.54 -11.50 -2.47
C HIS A 356 -8.58 -10.42 -1.38
N ASP A 357 -9.77 -10.15 -0.83
CA ASP A 357 -9.96 -9.18 0.25
C ASP A 357 -9.26 -9.58 1.56
N ILE A 358 -9.10 -10.89 1.78
CA ILE A 358 -8.38 -11.47 2.93
C ILE A 358 -6.87 -11.44 2.76
N LEU A 359 -6.36 -11.57 1.54
CA LEU A 359 -4.94 -11.42 1.23
C LEU A 359 -4.52 -9.94 1.24
N GLN A 360 -5.46 -9.03 1.00
CA GLN A 360 -5.33 -7.59 1.21
C GLN A 360 -5.29 -7.18 2.70
N ALA A 361 -5.60 -8.09 3.61
CA ALA A 361 -5.43 -7.92 5.05
C ALA A 361 -4.23 -8.69 5.58
#